data_AF-B8EIE9-F1
#
_entry.id   AF-B8EIE9-F1
#
_cell.length_a   1.000
_cell.length_b   1.000
_cell.length_c   1.000
_cell.angle_alpha   90.00
_cell.angle_beta   90.00
_cell.angle_gamma   90.00
#
_symmetry.space_group_name_H-M   'P 1'
#
loop_
_entity.id
_entity.type
_entity.pdbx_description
1 polymer ?
#
loop_
_entity_poly.entity_id
_entity_poly.type
_entity_poly.pdbx_seq_one_letter_code
_entity_poly.pdbx_strand_id
1 'polypeptide(L)'
;MKHVLNLAAVLALAVATQALAAPEPRVYFIEPKDGASVESPVTVKFGLDNFNLKPAGDTTPDSGHHHLIVDGGPIPKGEIIGASETSIHFGKAQTETQLKLSPGKHRLTLQLGDGAHQSYGPDLSASITIDVK
;
A
#
# COMPACT_ATOMS: atom_id res chain seq x y z
N MET A 1 76.87 10.10 4.32
CA MET A 1 75.66 10.95 4.49
C MET A 1 75.47 11.68 3.14
N LYS A 2 74.39 11.61 2.37
CA LYS A 2 72.97 11.76 2.70
C LYS A 2 72.11 11.24 1.53
N HIS A 3 71.22 10.30 1.86
CA HIS A 3 69.81 10.13 1.46
C HIS A 3 69.41 9.99 -0.02
N VAL A 4 69.04 8.74 -0.36
CA VAL A 4 68.16 8.38 -1.48
C VAL A 4 66.71 8.68 -1.07
N LEU A 5 65.98 9.47 -1.87
CA LEU A 5 64.56 9.78 -1.62
C LEU A 5 63.70 8.87 -2.52
N ASN A 6 63.03 7.89 -1.91
CA ASN A 6 62.02 7.07 -2.59
C ASN A 6 60.68 7.81 -2.58
N LEU A 7 60.13 8.07 -3.76
CA LEU A 7 58.80 8.64 -3.94
C LEU A 7 57.78 7.49 -4.07
N ALA A 8 57.01 7.23 -3.02
CA ALA A 8 55.89 6.29 -3.07
C ALA A 8 54.63 7.01 -3.58
N ALA A 9 54.10 6.58 -4.72
CA ALA A 9 52.80 7.02 -5.20
C ALA A 9 51.71 6.25 -4.43
N VAL A 10 50.87 6.96 -3.68
CA VAL A 10 49.69 6.38 -3.03
C VAL A 10 48.50 6.53 -3.99
N LEU A 11 48.04 5.41 -4.53
CA LEU A 11 46.81 5.35 -5.32
C LEU A 11 45.62 5.22 -4.36
N ALA A 12 44.83 6.28 -4.23
CA ALA A 12 43.59 6.25 -3.44
C ALA A 12 42.47 5.59 -4.27
N LEU A 13 42.02 4.40 -3.85
CA LEU A 13 40.83 3.76 -4.41
C LEU A 13 39.58 4.36 -3.76
N ALA A 14 38.79 5.11 -4.53
CA ALA A 14 37.47 5.56 -4.09
C ALA A 14 36.47 4.40 -4.22
N VAL A 15 36.02 3.85 -3.09
CA VAL A 15 34.94 2.87 -3.06
C VAL A 15 33.61 3.63 -3.01
N ALA A 16 32.84 3.59 -4.10
CA ALA A 16 31.49 4.13 -4.12
C ALA A 16 30.54 3.14 -3.42
N THR A 17 30.02 3.51 -2.25
CA THR A 17 28.93 2.78 -1.60
C THR A 17 27.62 3.09 -2.33
N GLN A 18 27.04 2.12 -3.04
CA GLN A 18 25.68 2.23 -3.54
C GLN A 18 24.72 2.15 -2.35
N ALA A 19 23.98 3.23 -2.08
CA ALA A 19 22.90 3.20 -1.10
C ALA A 19 21.77 2.29 -1.62
N LEU A 20 21.36 1.30 -0.83
CA LEU A 20 20.15 0.52 -1.09
C LEU A 20 18.94 1.46 -0.93
N ALA A 21 18.09 1.53 -1.95
CA ALA A 21 16.83 2.29 -1.86
C ALA A 21 15.95 1.72 -0.74
N ALA A 22 15.28 2.60 0.01
CA ALA A 22 14.27 2.17 0.98
C ALA A 22 13.12 1.45 0.24
N PRO A 23 12.51 0.43 0.86
CA PRO A 23 11.40 -0.29 0.23
C PRO A 23 10.19 0.63 0.07
N GLU A 24 9.54 0.57 -1.10
CA GLU A 24 8.41 1.43 -1.46
C GLU A 24 7.15 1.12 -0.62
N PRO A 25 6.31 2.12 -0.32
CA PRO A 25 4.99 1.94 0.28
C PRO A 25 4.09 1.02 -0.53
N ARG A 26 3.30 0.16 0.13
CA ARG A 26 2.29 -0.66 -0.55
C ARG A 26 1.14 -1.07 0.35
N VAL A 27 -0.05 -1.19 -0.24
CA VAL A 27 -1.19 -1.89 0.37
C VAL A 27 -1.32 -3.29 -0.22
N TYR A 28 -1.87 -4.25 0.53
CA TYR A 28 -2.02 -5.62 0.05
C TYR A 28 -3.15 -6.36 0.76
N PHE A 29 -3.65 -7.40 0.09
CA PHE A 29 -4.59 -8.36 0.70
C PHE A 29 -3.83 -9.50 1.38
N ILE A 30 -4.19 -9.74 2.64
CA ILE A 30 -3.77 -10.92 3.39
C ILE A 30 -4.70 -12.08 3.04
N GLU A 31 -6.01 -11.84 3.15
CA GLU A 31 -7.07 -12.75 2.69
C GLU A 31 -8.29 -11.94 2.21
N PRO A 32 -9.09 -12.46 1.26
CA PRO A 32 -8.82 -13.65 0.45
C PRO A 32 -7.63 -13.41 -0.51
N LYS A 33 -7.11 -14.50 -1.09
CA LYS A 33 -6.13 -14.41 -2.18
C LYS A 33 -6.82 -14.14 -3.51
N ASP A 34 -6.09 -13.57 -4.46
CA ASP A 34 -6.59 -13.41 -5.82
C ASP A 34 -7.01 -14.76 -6.42
N GLY A 35 -8.19 -14.78 -7.06
CA GLY A 35 -8.84 -15.97 -7.61
C GLY A 35 -9.50 -16.88 -6.59
N ALA A 36 -9.58 -16.51 -5.30
CA ALA A 36 -10.19 -17.36 -4.29
C ALA A 36 -11.69 -17.54 -4.52
N SER A 37 -12.18 -18.76 -4.27
CA SER A 37 -13.61 -19.06 -4.18
C SER A 37 -14.01 -19.09 -2.69
N VAL A 38 -15.03 -18.31 -2.33
CA VAL A 38 -15.38 -18.00 -0.94
C VAL A 38 -16.88 -18.06 -0.71
N GLU A 39 -17.29 -18.15 0.55
CA GLU A 39 -18.69 -18.06 0.99
C GLU A 39 -18.98 -16.66 1.54
N SER A 40 -20.24 -16.24 1.49
CA SER A 40 -20.70 -14.96 2.07
C SER A 40 -21.19 -15.19 3.52
N PRO A 41 -20.80 -14.35 4.51
CA PRO A 41 -19.98 -13.15 4.38
C PRO A 41 -18.49 -13.45 4.18
N VAL A 42 -17.86 -12.65 3.32
CA VAL A 42 -16.44 -12.76 3.00
C VAL A 42 -15.62 -11.99 4.04
N THR A 43 -14.77 -12.69 4.78
CA THR A 43 -13.72 -12.04 5.58
C THR A 43 -12.63 -11.51 4.68
N VAL A 44 -12.32 -10.22 4.80
CA VAL A 44 -11.26 -9.55 4.04
C VAL A 44 -10.28 -8.93 5.02
N LYS A 45 -9.03 -9.38 4.99
CA LYS A 45 -7.91 -8.81 5.75
C LYS A 45 -6.88 -8.21 4.83
N PHE A 46 -6.33 -7.08 5.23
CA PHE A 46 -5.43 -6.29 4.43
C PHE A 46 -4.38 -5.59 5.30
N GLY A 47 -3.30 -5.18 4.66
CA GLY A 47 -2.18 -4.55 5.32
C GLY A 47 -1.57 -3.41 4.52
N LEU A 48 -0.65 -2.73 5.19
CA LEU A 48 0.13 -1.60 4.70
C LEU A 48 1.58 -1.82 5.12
N ASP A 49 2.51 -1.81 4.16
CA ASP A 49 3.95 -1.85 4.42
C ASP A 49 4.60 -0.51 4.05
N ASN A 50 5.67 -0.14 4.76
CA ASN A 50 6.51 1.03 4.50
C ASN A 50 5.75 2.38 4.45
N PHE A 51 4.66 2.49 5.22
CA PHE A 51 3.87 3.72 5.35
C PHE A 51 3.15 3.74 6.71
N ASN A 52 2.59 4.89 7.10
CA ASN A 52 1.91 5.01 8.39
C ASN A 52 0.40 4.82 8.27
N LEU A 53 -0.14 3.87 9.04
CA LEU A 53 -1.59 3.70 9.18
C LEU A 53 -2.12 4.57 10.32
N LYS A 54 -3.07 5.45 10.04
CA LYS A 54 -3.70 6.39 10.98
C LYS A 54 -5.21 6.49 10.74
N PRO A 55 -6.01 6.91 11.73
CA PRO A 55 -7.43 7.20 11.53
C PRO A 55 -7.67 8.29 10.49
N ALA A 56 -8.87 8.30 9.89
CA ALA A 56 -9.33 9.43 9.08
C ALA A 56 -9.36 10.71 9.93
N GLY A 57 -9.05 11.85 9.31
CA GLY A 57 -8.88 13.15 9.97
C GLY A 57 -7.52 13.37 10.64
N ASP A 58 -6.67 12.34 10.77
CA ASP A 58 -5.29 12.52 11.23
C ASP A 58 -4.48 13.28 10.16
N THR A 59 -3.71 14.28 10.59
CA THR A 59 -2.94 15.18 9.72
C THR A 59 -1.44 14.89 9.77
N THR A 60 -1.04 13.78 10.38
CA THR A 60 0.35 13.32 10.39
C THR A 60 0.83 13.14 8.94
N PRO A 61 1.95 13.76 8.54
CA PRO A 61 2.54 13.54 7.21
C PRO A 61 2.78 12.06 6.93
N ASP A 62 2.73 11.68 5.65
CA ASP A 62 3.03 10.33 5.17
C ASP A 62 2.21 9.25 5.92
N SER A 63 0.92 9.54 6.11
CA SER A 63 -0.02 8.64 6.78
C SER A 63 -1.38 8.59 6.10
N GLY A 64 -2.12 7.51 6.34
CA GLY A 64 -3.43 7.34 5.73
C GLY A 64 -4.23 6.21 6.34
N HIS A 65 -5.36 5.92 5.72
CA HIS A 65 -6.27 4.86 6.10
C HIS A 65 -6.76 4.10 4.86
N HIS A 66 -7.23 2.87 5.09
CA HIS A 66 -7.69 2.02 4.01
C HIS A 66 -9.07 2.41 3.52
N HIS A 67 -9.29 2.15 2.24
CA HIS A 67 -10.58 2.10 1.57
C HIS A 67 -10.68 0.78 0.81
N LEU A 68 -11.90 0.25 0.68
CA LEU A 68 -12.17 -0.92 -0.16
C LEU A 68 -13.30 -0.63 -1.12
N ILE A 69 -12.99 -0.74 -2.41
CA ILE A 69 -13.91 -0.49 -3.50
C ILE A 69 -14.32 -1.84 -4.09
N VAL A 70 -15.61 -2.16 -3.98
CA VAL A 70 -16.23 -3.37 -4.52
C VAL A 70 -16.67 -3.11 -5.95
N ASP A 71 -16.24 -3.97 -6.86
CA ASP A 71 -16.48 -3.92 -8.31
C ASP A 71 -16.02 -2.63 -9.01
N GLY A 72 -15.26 -1.79 -8.31
CA GLY A 72 -14.63 -0.58 -8.81
C GLY A 72 -13.11 -0.66 -8.89
N GLY A 73 -12.50 0.33 -9.54
CA GLY A 73 -11.05 0.43 -9.75
C GLY A 73 -10.40 1.45 -8.83
N PRO A 74 -9.07 1.60 -8.88
CA PRO A 74 -8.38 2.60 -8.07
C PRO A 74 -8.73 4.01 -8.53
N ILE A 75 -8.87 4.91 -7.57
CA ILE A 75 -9.12 6.34 -7.76
C ILE A 75 -7.79 7.07 -8.03
N PRO A 76 -7.72 8.02 -8.99
CA PRO A 76 -6.51 8.79 -9.27
C PRO A 76 -5.97 9.55 -8.05
N LYS A 77 -4.66 9.84 -8.06
CA LYS A 77 -3.99 10.55 -6.97
C LYS A 77 -4.58 11.96 -6.77
N GLY A 78 -4.87 12.32 -5.53
CA GLY A 78 -5.42 13.63 -5.15
C GLY A 78 -6.94 13.75 -5.29
N GLU A 79 -7.61 12.77 -5.89
CA GLU A 79 -9.07 12.73 -5.92
C GLU A 79 -9.64 12.13 -4.63
N ILE A 80 -10.85 12.55 -4.26
CA ILE A 80 -11.53 12.05 -3.07
C ILE A 80 -12.06 10.64 -3.33
N ILE A 81 -11.70 9.71 -2.45
CA ILE A 81 -12.33 8.39 -2.39
C ILE A 81 -13.66 8.58 -1.64
N GLY A 82 -14.76 8.66 -2.38
CA GLY A 82 -16.09 8.87 -1.82
C GLY A 82 -16.67 7.61 -1.18
N ALA A 83 -17.35 7.77 -0.04
CA ALA A 83 -18.02 6.66 0.64
C ALA A 83 -19.33 6.30 -0.09
N SER A 84 -19.58 5.01 -0.25
CA SER A 84 -20.84 4.48 -0.79
C SER A 84 -21.06 3.04 -0.28
N GLU A 85 -22.14 2.39 -0.73
CA GLU A 85 -22.37 0.97 -0.46
C GLU A 85 -21.26 0.06 -1.03
N THR A 86 -20.59 0.51 -2.10
CA THR A 86 -19.51 -0.21 -2.78
C THR A 86 -18.14 0.43 -2.59
N SER A 87 -18.03 1.50 -1.80
CA SER A 87 -16.78 2.17 -1.46
C SER A 87 -16.72 2.41 0.05
N ILE A 88 -16.06 1.49 0.74
CA ILE A 88 -16.12 1.35 2.19
C ILE A 88 -14.90 2.03 2.82
N HIS A 89 -15.13 2.87 3.83
CA HIS A 89 -14.09 3.62 4.53
C HIS A 89 -13.67 2.94 5.84
N PHE A 90 -12.37 2.80 6.05
CA PHE A 90 -11.80 2.29 7.29
C PHE A 90 -11.15 3.41 8.11
N GLY A 91 -11.95 4.41 8.48
CA GLY A 91 -11.49 5.63 9.15
C GLY A 91 -10.98 5.47 10.60
N LYS A 92 -10.95 4.25 11.15
CA LYS A 92 -10.34 3.94 12.46
C LYS A 92 -9.05 3.13 12.30
N ALA A 93 -8.38 3.21 11.15
CA ALA A 93 -7.21 2.40 10.83
C ALA A 93 -7.50 0.88 10.87
N GLN A 94 -8.68 0.45 10.41
CA GLN A 94 -8.99 -0.98 10.36
C GLN A 94 -8.12 -1.70 9.31
N THR A 95 -7.92 -3.00 9.53
CA THR A 95 -7.17 -3.93 8.68
C THR A 95 -7.98 -5.18 8.31
N GLU A 96 -9.24 -5.22 8.71
CA GLU A 96 -10.15 -6.34 8.51
C GLU A 96 -11.60 -5.86 8.41
N THR A 97 -12.40 -6.57 7.60
CA THR A 97 -13.86 -6.41 7.54
C THR A 97 -14.55 -7.71 7.14
N GLN A 98 -15.87 -7.77 7.31
CA GLN A 98 -16.73 -8.78 6.71
C GLN A 98 -17.63 -8.11 5.66
N LEU A 99 -17.63 -8.65 4.44
CA LEU A 99 -18.47 -8.18 3.34
C LEU A 99 -19.60 -9.16 3.06
N LYS A 100 -20.82 -8.64 2.97
CA LYS A 100 -21.93 -9.40 2.40
C LYS A 100 -21.99 -9.12 0.91
N LEU A 101 -21.56 -10.10 0.12
CA LEU A 101 -21.58 -10.05 -1.35
C LEU A 101 -22.58 -11.08 -1.89
N SER A 102 -23.16 -10.78 -3.05
CA SER A 102 -23.97 -11.74 -3.80
C SER A 102 -23.11 -12.86 -4.38
N PRO A 103 -23.68 -14.03 -4.70
CA PRO A 103 -22.99 -15.04 -5.50
C PRO A 103 -22.51 -14.48 -6.84
N GLY A 104 -21.30 -14.86 -7.25
CA GLY A 104 -20.66 -14.47 -8.50
C GLY A 104 -19.26 -13.86 -8.33
N LYS A 105 -18.69 -13.43 -9.45
CA LYS A 105 -17.37 -12.80 -9.49
C LYS A 105 -17.44 -11.36 -9.03
N HIS A 106 -16.57 -11.00 -8.10
CA HIS A 106 -16.39 -9.64 -7.62
C HIS A 106 -14.92 -9.21 -7.72
N ARG A 107 -14.69 -7.93 -8.03
CA ARG A 107 -13.36 -7.30 -7.91
C ARG A 107 -13.31 -6.51 -6.62
N LEU A 108 -12.30 -6.77 -5.79
CA LEU A 108 -12.03 -5.99 -4.60
C LEU A 108 -10.79 -5.14 -4.84
N THR A 109 -10.91 -3.82 -4.73
CA THR A 109 -9.79 -2.89 -4.85
C THR A 109 -9.54 -2.19 -3.52
N LEU A 110 -8.46 -2.56 -2.85
CA LEU A 110 -7.96 -1.89 -1.66
C LEU A 110 -7.17 -0.66 -2.09
N GLN A 111 -7.39 0.47 -1.44
CA GLN A 111 -6.68 1.71 -1.74
C GLN A 111 -6.39 2.51 -0.47
N LEU A 112 -5.25 3.19 -0.44
CA LEU A 112 -4.90 4.12 0.64
C LEU A 112 -5.36 5.54 0.32
N GLY A 113 -6.04 6.16 1.28
CA GLY A 113 -6.35 7.60 1.29
C GLY A 113 -5.70 8.31 2.47
N ASP A 114 -5.44 9.60 2.34
CA ASP A 114 -4.94 10.43 3.45
C ASP A 114 -6.03 10.71 4.50
N GLY A 115 -5.73 11.54 5.51
CA GLY A 115 -6.71 11.93 6.53
C GLY A 115 -7.95 12.64 5.97
N ALA A 116 -7.88 13.25 4.79
CA ALA A 116 -8.98 13.90 4.10
C ALA A 116 -9.69 12.99 3.06
N HIS A 117 -9.33 11.70 3.01
CA HIS A 117 -9.80 10.73 2.00
C HIS A 117 -9.31 11.02 0.58
N GLN A 118 -8.26 11.83 0.41
CA GLN A 118 -7.62 11.98 -0.90
C GLN A 118 -6.79 10.75 -1.20
N SER A 119 -7.00 10.17 -2.38
CA SER A 119 -6.27 9.00 -2.84
C SER A 119 -4.78 9.29 -2.98
N TYR A 120 -3.95 8.37 -2.49
CA TYR A 120 -2.52 8.37 -2.80
C TYR A 120 -2.21 7.90 -4.23
N GLY A 121 -3.23 7.47 -4.97
CA GLY A 121 -3.16 7.06 -6.37
C GLY A 121 -3.18 5.55 -6.56
N PRO A 122 -3.12 5.10 -7.83
CA PRO A 122 -3.09 3.68 -8.17
C PRO A 122 -1.87 2.92 -7.62
N ASP A 123 -0.74 3.60 -7.41
CA ASP A 123 0.48 2.97 -6.88
C ASP A 123 0.31 2.48 -5.43
N LEU A 124 -0.59 3.12 -4.67
CA LEU A 124 -0.99 2.74 -3.32
C LEU A 124 -2.36 2.06 -3.32
N SER A 125 -2.56 1.17 -4.29
CA SER A 125 -3.73 0.31 -4.41
C SER A 125 -3.33 -1.14 -4.71
N ALA A 126 -4.23 -2.08 -4.41
CA ALA A 126 -4.14 -3.47 -4.81
C ALA A 126 -5.52 -3.96 -5.21
N SER A 127 -5.61 -4.83 -6.21
CA SER A 127 -6.86 -5.47 -6.61
C SER A 127 -6.74 -6.99 -6.59
N ILE A 128 -7.84 -7.64 -6.21
CA ILE A 128 -8.03 -9.08 -6.34
C ILE A 128 -9.41 -9.35 -6.96
N THR A 129 -9.55 -10.49 -7.61
CA THR A 129 -10.84 -11.06 -8.04
C THR A 129 -11.17 -12.23 -7.13
N ILE A 130 -12.42 -12.30 -6.68
CA ILE A 130 -12.95 -13.45 -5.93
C ILE A 130 -14.21 -13.98 -6.59
N ASP A 131 -14.54 -15.23 -6.31
CA ASP A 131 -15.77 -15.88 -6.74
C ASP A 131 -16.57 -16.31 -5.52
N VAL A 132 -17.69 -15.62 -5.26
CA VAL A 132 -18.58 -15.90 -4.14
C VAL A 132 -19.57 -16.98 -4.58
N LYS A 133 -19.71 -18.05 -3.80
CA LYS A 133 -20.63 -19.15 -4.12
C LYS A 133 -22.07 -18.88 -3.73
#